data_AF-A0A2V2PLR5-F1
#
_entry.id   AF-A0A2V2PLR5-F1
#
_cell.length_a   1.000
_cell.length_b   1.000
_cell.length_c   1.000
_cell.angle_alpha   90.00
_cell.angle_beta   90.00
_cell.angle_gamma   90.00
#
_symmetry.space_group_name_H-M   'P 1'
#
loop_
_entity.id
_entity.type
_entity.pdbx_description
1 polymer ?
#
loop_
_entity_poly.entity_id
_entity_poly.type
_entity_poly.pdbx_seq_one_letter_code
_entity_poly.pdbx_strand_id
1 'polypeptide(L)'
;MFDPFIAPSGTLLGLLQRGRGDGTLHALAAPRPEALAALNHCVVSDPRHDWQVENRSLYYARLYLDLDGGIEEIERHLGDPDDHTDTDDSRTGLALSVLGHLASYGRDDALALLRRYAATGANWAWALDELALRDDDAGLRSLALPVLGRFPATEEGTAALAAAVRDSFEPRPWRLWADDPREAVGARVRAATEQGSFDRWQRQMRSGGPRPGWSVEAVFDWAQQALERGSALHVPAARCLSAVAGPEDRPRILLAARDGSEGARCAALHYLAEAADPAVLDLIET
;
A
#
# COMPACT_ATOMS: atom_id res chain seq x y z
N MET A 1 28.40 -12.41 -11.22
CA MET A 1 28.30 -13.44 -10.19
C MET A 1 27.04 -13.10 -9.42
N PHE A 2 25.97 -13.91 -9.53
CA PHE A 2 24.74 -13.65 -8.79
C PHE A 2 25.04 -13.95 -7.32
N ASP A 3 25.13 -12.91 -6.51
CA ASP A 3 25.12 -13.07 -5.06
C ASP A 3 23.69 -13.50 -4.69
N PRO A 4 23.48 -14.72 -4.15
CA PRO A 4 22.15 -15.10 -3.72
C PRO A 4 21.73 -14.16 -2.58
N PHE A 5 20.73 -13.32 -2.86
CA PHE A 5 20.11 -12.36 -1.94
C PHE A 5 19.70 -13.00 -0.58
N ILE A 6 19.52 -14.32 -0.57
CA ILE A 6 19.26 -15.13 0.63
C ILE A 6 20.45 -16.06 0.90
N ALA A 7 21.00 -15.97 2.12
CA ALA A 7 22.10 -16.80 2.60
C ALA A 7 21.73 -18.30 2.67
N PRO A 8 22.71 -19.23 2.77
CA PRO A 8 22.42 -20.67 2.87
C PRO A 8 21.53 -21.02 4.07
N SER A 9 20.61 -21.97 3.91
CA SER A 9 19.59 -22.31 4.92
C SER A 9 20.13 -22.89 6.23
N GLY A 10 21.36 -23.41 6.24
CA GLY A 10 22.03 -23.86 7.47
C GLY A 10 22.76 -22.75 8.24
N THR A 11 22.81 -21.52 7.72
CA THR A 11 23.47 -20.38 8.40
C THR A 11 22.47 -19.61 9.26
N LEU A 12 22.95 -18.96 10.33
CA LEU A 12 22.11 -18.11 11.19
C LEU A 12 21.38 -17.03 10.39
N LEU A 13 22.11 -16.30 9.53
CA LEU A 13 21.53 -15.30 8.64
C LEU A 13 20.43 -15.89 7.76
N GLY A 14 20.71 -17.05 7.13
CA GLY A 14 19.74 -17.72 6.30
C GLY A 14 18.49 -18.21 7.05
N LEU A 15 18.61 -18.55 8.34
CA LEU A 15 17.46 -18.92 9.16
C LEU A 15 16.60 -17.69 9.47
N LEU A 16 17.23 -16.57 9.86
CA LEU A 16 16.55 -15.30 10.15
C LEU A 16 15.85 -14.74 8.89
N GLN A 17 16.53 -14.72 7.75
CA GLN A 17 15.98 -14.27 6.46
C GLN A 17 14.80 -15.11 5.95
N ARG A 18 14.50 -16.25 6.56
CA ARG A 18 13.34 -17.09 6.19
C ARG A 18 12.21 -17.04 7.21
N GLY A 19 12.38 -16.30 8.32
CA GLY A 19 11.35 -16.17 9.35
C GLY A 19 10.93 -17.50 10.00
N ARG A 20 11.78 -18.54 9.95
CA ARG A 20 11.49 -19.81 10.62
C ARG A 20 11.59 -19.60 12.13
N GLY A 21 10.66 -20.14 12.92
CA GLY A 21 10.69 -20.05 14.39
C GLY A 21 12.02 -20.52 15.00
N ASP A 22 12.69 -21.47 14.34
CA ASP A 22 14.03 -21.93 14.71
C ASP A 22 15.08 -20.80 14.65
N GLY A 23 14.94 -19.83 13.76
CA GLY A 23 15.88 -18.71 13.61
C GLY A 23 16.05 -17.90 14.90
N THR A 24 14.98 -17.68 15.66
CA THR A 24 15.06 -17.04 16.99
C THR A 24 15.82 -17.90 17.97
N LEU A 25 15.51 -19.20 18.04
CA LEU A 25 16.19 -20.11 18.96
C LEU A 25 17.69 -20.17 18.66
N HIS A 26 18.06 -20.23 17.38
CA HIS A 26 19.45 -20.21 16.95
C HIS A 26 20.12 -18.87 17.24
N ALA A 27 19.44 -17.73 17.05
CA ALA A 27 19.98 -16.42 17.38
C ALA A 27 20.25 -16.26 18.88
N LEU A 28 19.33 -16.71 19.73
CA LEU A 28 19.49 -16.66 21.19
C LEU A 28 20.57 -17.62 21.71
N ALA A 29 20.87 -18.69 20.96
CA ALA A 29 21.94 -19.64 21.29
C ALA A 29 23.32 -19.23 20.73
N ALA A 30 23.35 -18.37 19.70
CA ALA A 30 24.59 -17.92 19.06
C ALA A 30 25.31 -16.85 19.90
N PRO A 31 26.62 -16.61 19.66
CA PRO A 31 27.30 -15.46 20.22
C PRO A 31 26.55 -14.18 19.88
N ARG A 32 26.20 -13.38 20.89
CA ARG A 32 25.41 -12.16 20.74
C ARG A 32 25.89 -11.23 19.61
N PRO A 33 27.20 -10.96 19.43
CA PRO A 33 27.67 -10.13 18.32
C PRO A 33 27.34 -10.70 16.93
N GLU A 34 27.41 -12.04 16.77
CA GLU A 34 27.07 -12.72 15.51
C GLU A 34 25.56 -12.67 15.25
N ALA A 35 24.75 -12.88 16.28
CA ALA A 35 23.30 -12.78 16.19
C ALA A 35 22.84 -11.37 15.84
N LEU A 36 23.41 -10.34 16.48
CA LEU A 36 23.14 -8.95 16.16
C LEU A 36 23.59 -8.59 14.74
N ALA A 37 24.76 -9.04 14.30
CA ALA A 37 25.21 -8.81 12.92
C ALA A 37 24.24 -9.40 11.88
N ALA A 38 23.77 -10.63 12.10
CA ALA A 38 22.80 -11.27 11.23
C ALA A 38 21.42 -10.59 11.27
N LEU A 39 20.96 -10.17 12.45
CA LEU A 39 19.71 -9.43 12.62
C LEU A 39 19.77 -8.06 11.92
N ASN A 40 20.85 -7.30 12.13
CA ASN A 40 21.05 -6.00 11.50
C ASN A 40 21.01 -6.14 9.97
N HIS A 41 21.70 -7.14 9.42
CA HIS A 41 21.66 -7.44 7.98
C HIS A 41 20.24 -7.69 7.48
N CYS A 42 19.44 -8.51 8.19
CA CYS A 42 18.06 -8.76 7.81
C CYS A 42 17.19 -7.49 7.79
N VAL A 43 17.45 -6.52 8.68
CA VAL A 43 16.62 -5.32 8.83
C VAL A 43 16.99 -4.23 7.83
N VAL A 44 18.28 -4.08 7.51
CA VAL A 44 18.76 -3.04 6.57
C VAL A 44 18.85 -3.54 5.13
N SER A 45 18.69 -4.85 4.90
CA SER A 45 18.76 -5.47 3.58
C SER A 45 17.73 -6.59 3.48
N ASP A 46 16.44 -6.24 3.39
CA ASP A 46 15.36 -7.22 3.23
C ASP A 46 15.43 -7.87 1.85
N PRO A 47 15.66 -9.18 1.75
CA PRO A 47 15.84 -9.81 0.46
C PRO A 47 14.52 -10.13 -0.28
N ARG A 48 13.37 -9.78 0.29
CA ARG A 48 12.06 -10.18 -0.24
C ARG A 48 11.56 -9.20 -1.29
N HIS A 49 11.11 -9.77 -2.41
CA HIS A 49 10.46 -8.99 -3.46
C HIS A 49 9.01 -8.63 -3.09
N ASP A 50 8.37 -9.47 -2.29
CA ASP A 50 6.98 -9.38 -1.81
C ASP A 50 6.92 -9.03 -0.32
N TRP A 51 7.78 -8.13 0.14
CA TRP A 51 7.92 -7.75 1.55
C TRP A 51 6.62 -7.25 2.20
N GLN A 52 5.64 -6.81 1.40
CA GLN A 52 4.29 -6.41 1.83
C GLN A 52 3.38 -7.57 2.27
N VAL A 53 3.67 -8.81 1.86
CA VAL A 53 2.82 -9.99 2.13
C VAL A 53 3.08 -10.58 3.52
N GLU A 54 4.26 -10.35 4.08
CA GLU A 54 4.68 -10.91 5.36
C GLU A 54 5.31 -9.84 6.26
N ASN A 55 4.70 -9.58 7.42
CA ASN A 55 5.21 -8.61 8.37
C ASN A 55 6.25 -9.25 9.32
N ARG A 56 7.53 -8.97 9.07
CA ARG A 56 8.67 -9.44 9.91
C ARG A 56 9.17 -8.40 10.90
N SER A 57 8.65 -7.19 10.87
CA SER A 57 9.17 -6.11 11.72
C SER A 57 8.95 -6.41 13.20
N LEU A 58 7.80 -6.98 13.56
CA LEU A 58 7.53 -7.40 14.94
C LEU A 58 8.50 -8.49 15.41
N TYR A 59 8.75 -9.47 14.56
CA TYR A 59 9.69 -10.56 14.80
C TYR A 59 11.09 -10.05 15.09
N TYR A 60 11.63 -9.19 14.22
CA TYR A 60 12.96 -8.61 14.39
C TYR A 60 13.03 -7.66 15.58
N ALA A 61 12.01 -6.81 15.80
CA ALA A 61 11.97 -5.94 16.97
C ALA A 61 12.00 -6.72 18.28
N ARG A 62 11.28 -7.84 18.35
CA ARG A 62 11.33 -8.72 19.53
C ARG A 62 12.74 -9.29 19.74
N LEU A 63 13.39 -9.72 18.66
CA LEU A 63 14.74 -10.27 18.73
C LEU A 63 15.78 -9.21 19.14
N TYR A 64 15.63 -7.95 18.72
CA TYR A 64 16.44 -6.84 19.24
C TYR A 64 16.32 -6.73 20.77
N LEU A 65 15.11 -6.83 21.33
CA LEU A 65 14.94 -6.78 22.79
C LEU A 65 15.56 -8.00 23.48
N ASP A 66 15.30 -9.20 22.97
CA ASP A 66 15.80 -10.43 23.59
C ASP A 66 17.34 -10.54 23.51
N LEU A 67 17.96 -9.92 22.50
CA LEU A 67 19.41 -9.81 22.35
C LEU A 67 20.01 -8.53 22.96
N ASP A 68 19.21 -7.66 23.60
CA ASP A 68 19.66 -6.34 24.10
C ASP A 68 20.37 -5.49 23.03
N GLY A 69 19.89 -5.54 21.79
CA GLY A 69 20.49 -4.85 20.64
C GLY A 69 20.23 -3.33 20.64
N GLY A 70 21.26 -2.57 20.26
CA GLY A 70 21.16 -1.15 19.94
C GLY A 70 20.63 -0.91 18.52
N ILE A 71 20.33 0.35 18.19
CA ILE A 71 19.74 0.75 16.90
C ILE A 71 20.75 1.46 15.97
N GLU A 72 22.03 1.44 16.30
CA GLU A 72 23.08 2.22 15.61
C GLU A 72 23.20 1.86 14.12
N GLU A 73 23.00 0.58 13.80
CA GLU A 73 23.02 0.08 12.42
C GLU A 73 21.81 0.56 11.61
N ILE A 74 20.63 0.61 12.25
CA ILE A 74 19.44 1.18 11.64
C ILE A 74 19.62 2.69 11.44
N GLU A 75 20.15 3.40 12.43
CA GLU A 75 20.43 4.83 12.33
C GLU A 75 21.40 5.13 11.18
N ARG A 76 22.48 4.36 11.05
CA ARG A 76 23.43 4.50 9.94
C ARG A 76 22.76 4.28 8.59
N HIS A 77 21.93 3.24 8.46
CA HIS A 77 21.21 2.92 7.22
C HIS A 77 20.24 4.04 6.80
N LEU A 78 19.46 4.55 7.76
CA LEU A 78 18.49 5.61 7.54
C LEU A 78 19.15 6.99 7.32
N GLY A 79 20.37 7.19 7.81
CA GLY A 79 21.16 8.39 7.60
C GLY A 79 22.08 8.34 6.37
N ASP A 80 22.08 7.24 5.62
CA ASP A 80 22.92 7.08 4.45
C ASP A 80 22.45 8.00 3.30
N PRO A 81 23.36 8.68 2.56
CA PRO A 81 23.01 9.58 1.46
C PRO A 81 22.14 8.95 0.38
N ASP A 82 22.22 7.61 0.20
CA ASP A 82 21.39 6.89 -0.74
C ASP A 82 19.90 6.97 -0.39
N ASP A 83 19.52 7.31 0.84
CA ASP A 83 18.12 7.59 1.20
C ASP A 83 17.51 8.68 0.32
N HIS A 84 18.31 9.67 -0.12
CA HIS A 84 17.84 10.76 -0.96
C HIS A 84 17.85 10.45 -2.46
N THR A 85 18.50 9.37 -2.89
CA THR A 85 18.60 8.98 -4.31
C THR A 85 17.75 7.76 -4.65
N ASP A 86 17.61 6.83 -3.70
CA ASP A 86 16.75 5.65 -3.77
C ASP A 86 15.57 5.80 -2.80
N THR A 87 14.47 6.31 -3.35
CA THR A 87 13.22 6.56 -2.62
C THR A 87 12.26 5.36 -2.69
N ASP A 88 12.75 4.15 -3.00
CA ASP A 88 11.90 2.96 -2.96
C ASP A 88 11.56 2.63 -1.49
N ASP A 89 10.27 2.40 -1.21
CA ASP A 89 9.80 2.04 0.13
C ASP A 89 10.52 0.79 0.67
N SER A 90 10.92 -0.14 -0.20
CA SER A 90 11.62 -1.38 0.19
C SER A 90 13.00 -1.13 0.82
N ARG A 91 13.64 0.01 0.53
CA ARG A 91 14.95 0.36 1.10
C ARG A 91 14.86 0.56 2.62
N THR A 92 13.86 1.27 3.11
CA THR A 92 13.78 1.66 4.54
C THR A 92 12.53 1.17 5.26
N GLY A 93 11.50 0.71 4.53
CA GLY A 93 10.20 0.35 5.11
C GLY A 93 10.30 -0.69 6.23
N LEU A 94 11.11 -1.74 6.07
CA LEU A 94 11.32 -2.73 7.13
C LEU A 94 11.99 -2.11 8.36
N ALA A 95 13.05 -1.33 8.16
CA ALA A 95 13.78 -0.68 9.25
C ALA A 95 12.90 0.30 10.04
N LEU A 96 12.08 1.11 9.34
CA LEU A 96 11.10 2.00 9.95
C LEU A 96 10.03 1.24 10.74
N SER A 97 9.51 0.14 10.17
CA SER A 97 8.52 -0.71 10.85
C SER A 97 9.10 -1.37 12.11
N VAL A 98 10.37 -1.78 12.07
CA VAL A 98 11.09 -2.32 13.25
C VAL A 98 11.23 -1.25 14.33
N LEU A 99 11.65 -0.03 13.97
CA LEU A 99 11.70 1.09 14.92
C LEU A 99 10.32 1.39 15.52
N GLY A 100 9.26 1.30 14.71
CA GLY A 100 7.89 1.42 15.18
C GLY A 100 7.61 0.41 16.31
N HIS A 101 7.82 -0.87 16.08
CA HIS A 101 7.60 -1.86 17.14
C HIS A 101 8.50 -1.66 18.37
N LEU A 102 9.77 -1.27 18.19
CA LEU A 102 10.65 -0.94 19.32
C LEU A 102 10.08 0.22 20.14
N ALA A 103 9.59 1.28 19.50
CA ALA A 103 8.93 2.39 20.18
C ALA A 103 7.67 1.92 20.95
N SER A 104 6.87 1.01 20.40
CA SER A 104 5.74 0.39 21.12
C SER A 104 6.17 -0.38 22.37
N TYR A 105 7.40 -0.90 22.41
CA TYR A 105 7.97 -1.55 23.58
C TYR A 105 8.62 -0.58 24.58
N GLY A 106 8.51 0.74 24.36
CA GLY A 106 9.05 1.77 25.25
C GLY A 106 10.52 2.14 24.99
N ARG A 107 11.05 1.84 23.80
CA ARG A 107 12.38 2.28 23.38
C ARG A 107 12.35 3.74 22.91
N ASP A 108 12.73 4.65 23.82
CA ASP A 108 12.76 6.10 23.55
C ASP A 108 13.75 6.49 22.43
N ASP A 109 14.86 5.76 22.31
CA ASP A 109 15.86 5.94 21.26
C ASP A 109 15.27 5.65 19.87
N ALA A 110 14.46 4.59 19.74
CA ALA A 110 13.76 4.25 18.50
C ALA A 110 12.70 5.30 18.14
N LEU A 111 11.91 5.76 19.13
CA LEU A 111 10.93 6.83 18.93
C LEU A 111 11.60 8.14 18.49
N ALA A 112 12.71 8.51 19.13
CA ALA A 112 13.47 9.70 18.79
C ALA A 112 14.06 9.61 17.37
N LEU A 113 14.55 8.45 16.95
CA LEU A 113 15.05 8.23 15.59
C LEU A 113 13.93 8.32 14.55
N LEU A 114 12.76 7.72 14.81
CA LEU A 114 11.59 7.85 13.94
C LEU A 114 11.16 9.30 13.74
N ARG A 115 11.10 10.09 14.82
CA ARG A 115 10.79 11.53 14.73
C ARG A 115 11.80 12.29 13.88
N ARG A 116 13.11 12.03 14.05
CA ARG A 116 14.15 12.63 13.21
C ARG A 116 13.96 12.26 11.74
N TYR A 117 13.76 10.97 11.45
CA TYR A 117 13.60 10.48 10.09
C TYR A 117 12.31 11.03 9.44
N ALA A 118 11.18 11.06 10.14
CA ALA A 118 9.96 11.70 9.63
C ALA A 118 10.17 13.18 9.29
N ALA A 119 11.06 13.87 10.01
CA ALA A 119 11.37 15.27 9.73
C ALA A 119 12.26 15.48 8.49
N THR A 120 13.16 14.56 8.13
CA THR A 120 14.16 14.79 7.05
C THR A 120 14.33 13.68 6.01
N GLY A 121 13.96 12.44 6.32
CA GLY A 121 14.15 11.27 5.44
C GLY A 121 13.26 11.29 4.20
N ALA A 122 13.65 10.51 3.20
CA ALA A 122 12.90 10.41 1.93
C ALA A 122 11.58 9.65 2.10
N ASN A 123 11.58 8.52 2.82
CA ASN A 123 10.38 7.73 3.10
C ASN A 123 9.65 8.24 4.36
N TRP A 124 9.56 9.57 4.50
CA TRP A 124 8.99 10.24 5.67
C TRP A 124 7.53 9.87 5.92
N ALA A 125 6.76 9.58 4.86
CA ALA A 125 5.34 9.23 4.98
C ALA A 125 5.17 7.92 5.77
N TRP A 126 6.01 6.92 5.49
CA TRP A 126 6.06 5.67 6.24
C TRP A 126 6.39 5.91 7.71
N ALA A 127 7.43 6.70 7.99
CA ALA A 127 7.80 7.02 9.37
C ALA A 127 6.71 7.79 10.11
N LEU A 128 5.99 8.67 9.42
CA LEU A 128 4.85 9.38 9.98
C LEU A 128 3.68 8.44 10.31
N ASP A 129 3.40 7.45 9.45
CA ASP A 129 2.39 6.43 9.72
C ASP A 129 2.80 5.55 10.92
N GLU A 130 4.08 5.16 11.05
CA GLU A 130 4.58 4.43 12.22
C GLU A 130 4.43 5.24 13.52
N LEU A 131 4.71 6.54 13.47
CA LEU A 131 4.54 7.46 14.60
C LEU A 131 3.07 7.70 14.94
N ALA A 132 2.18 7.77 13.95
CA ALA A 132 0.75 7.98 14.17
C ALA A 132 0.13 6.94 15.12
N LEU A 133 0.63 5.70 15.09
CA LEU A 133 0.17 4.62 15.93
C LEU A 133 0.73 4.64 17.37
N ARG A 134 1.84 5.34 17.60
CA ARG A 134 2.72 5.09 18.77
C ARG A 134 3.15 6.33 19.53
N ASP A 135 3.21 7.45 18.82
CA ASP A 135 3.63 8.72 19.39
C ASP A 135 2.46 9.44 20.08
N ASP A 136 2.79 10.36 20.98
CA ASP A 136 1.83 11.27 21.60
C ASP A 136 1.49 12.45 20.67
N ASP A 137 0.41 13.16 20.99
CA ASP A 137 -0.03 14.29 20.17
C ASP A 137 0.99 15.45 20.16
N ALA A 138 1.83 15.58 21.19
CA ALA A 138 2.82 16.66 21.26
C ALA A 138 3.97 16.40 20.28
N GLY A 139 4.45 15.16 20.23
CA GLY A 139 5.41 14.66 19.25
C GLY A 139 4.90 14.84 17.83
N LEU A 140 3.67 14.38 17.55
CA LEU A 140 3.06 14.55 16.23
C LEU A 140 2.90 16.03 15.85
N ARG A 141 2.47 16.91 16.77
CA ARG A 141 2.36 18.36 16.50
C ARG A 141 3.71 19.02 16.19
N SER A 142 4.81 18.51 16.76
CA SER A 142 6.15 19.03 16.49
C SER A 142 6.61 18.79 15.04
N LEU A 143 6.08 17.75 14.39
CA LEU A 143 6.44 17.35 13.03
C LEU A 143 5.70 18.13 11.93
N ALA A 144 4.67 18.90 12.28
CA ALA A 144 3.84 19.61 11.31
C ALA A 144 4.65 20.52 10.37
N LEU A 145 5.52 21.36 10.93
CA LEU A 145 6.30 22.31 10.12
C LEU A 145 7.35 21.62 9.23
N PRO A 146 8.18 20.68 9.74
CA PRO A 146 9.10 19.91 8.89
C PRO A 146 8.39 19.17 7.75
N VAL A 147 7.25 18.53 8.02
CA VAL A 147 6.50 17.78 7.00
C VAL A 147 5.89 18.74 5.97
N LEU A 148 5.20 19.80 6.42
CA LEU A 148 4.60 20.80 5.52
C LEU A 148 5.64 21.59 4.71
N GLY A 149 6.87 21.71 5.21
CA GLY A 149 7.99 22.36 4.50
C GLY A 149 8.41 21.65 3.22
N ARG A 150 8.05 20.37 3.05
CA ARG A 150 8.29 19.59 1.82
C ARG A 150 7.43 20.02 0.64
N PHE A 151 6.34 20.72 0.93
CA PHE A 151 5.39 21.17 -0.06
C PHE A 151 5.59 22.68 -0.23
N PRO A 152 6.07 23.16 -1.39
CA PRO A 152 6.10 24.59 -1.66
C PRO A 152 4.70 25.21 -1.69
N ALA A 153 4.57 26.51 -1.45
CA ALA A 153 3.31 27.24 -1.60
C ALA A 153 3.02 27.58 -3.08
N THR A 154 3.07 26.56 -3.94
CA THR A 154 2.69 26.63 -5.36
C THR A 154 1.47 25.74 -5.61
N GLU A 155 0.89 25.79 -6.80
CA GLU A 155 -0.21 24.89 -7.18
C GLU A 155 0.23 23.42 -7.12
N GLU A 156 1.43 23.12 -7.62
CA GLU A 156 2.02 21.77 -7.59
C GLU A 156 2.27 21.30 -6.17
N GLY A 157 2.83 22.15 -5.30
CA GLY A 157 3.06 21.82 -3.90
C GLY A 157 1.75 21.62 -3.14
N THR A 158 0.71 22.38 -3.46
CA THR A 158 -0.63 22.21 -2.88
C THR A 158 -1.27 20.89 -3.32
N ALA A 159 -1.17 20.55 -4.61
CA ALA A 159 -1.66 19.27 -5.13
C ALA A 159 -0.90 18.07 -4.53
N ALA A 160 0.43 18.19 -4.38
CA ALA A 160 1.26 17.16 -3.75
C ALA A 160 0.89 16.97 -2.26
N LEU A 161 0.62 18.05 -1.53
CA LEU A 161 0.14 17.97 -0.15
C LEU A 161 -1.23 17.28 -0.07
N ALA A 162 -2.16 17.64 -0.96
CA ALA A 162 -3.48 16.99 -1.02
C ALA A 162 -3.38 15.49 -1.34
N ALA A 163 -2.44 15.09 -2.20
CA ALA A 163 -2.15 13.68 -2.46
C ALA A 163 -1.60 12.97 -1.22
N ALA A 164 -0.61 13.56 -0.54
CA ALA A 164 -0.03 12.98 0.66
C ALA A 164 -1.06 12.79 1.79
N VAL A 165 -1.94 13.78 2.02
CA VAL A 165 -3.03 13.67 3.01
C VAL A 165 -4.01 12.56 2.63
N ARG A 166 -4.36 12.45 1.35
CA ARG A 166 -5.32 11.46 0.85
C ARG A 166 -4.79 10.02 0.90
N ASP A 167 -3.51 9.86 0.60
CA ASP A 167 -2.87 8.55 0.39
C ASP A 167 -2.19 8.02 1.68
N SER A 168 -2.16 8.82 2.76
CA SER A 168 -1.68 8.39 4.08
C SER A 168 -2.55 7.26 4.64
N PHE A 169 -1.88 6.24 5.17
CA PHE A 169 -2.55 5.13 5.84
C PHE A 169 -3.12 5.55 7.19
N GLU A 170 -2.38 6.35 7.95
CA GLU A 170 -2.77 6.78 9.29
C GLU A 170 -3.24 8.24 9.33
N PRO A 171 -4.55 8.52 9.45
CA PRO A 171 -5.08 9.88 9.35
C PRO A 171 -4.82 10.76 10.58
N ARG A 172 -4.32 10.19 11.69
CA ARG A 172 -4.22 10.89 12.99
C ARG A 172 -3.34 12.15 12.93
N PRO A 173 -2.12 12.16 12.37
CA PRO A 173 -1.29 13.36 12.32
C PRO A 173 -1.97 14.49 11.53
N TRP A 174 -2.59 14.15 10.39
CA TRP A 174 -3.30 15.11 9.55
C TRP A 174 -4.51 15.72 10.25
N ARG A 175 -5.29 14.93 10.99
CA ARG A 175 -6.40 15.45 11.82
C ARG A 175 -5.89 16.39 12.91
N LEU A 176 -4.84 15.98 13.62
CA LEU A 176 -4.22 16.82 14.66
C LEU A 176 -3.71 18.14 14.11
N TRP A 177 -3.12 18.12 12.91
CA TRP A 177 -2.61 19.33 12.26
C TRP A 177 -3.72 20.18 11.66
N ALA A 178 -4.82 19.59 11.18
CA ALA A 178 -5.99 20.34 10.74
C ALA A 178 -6.63 21.16 11.87
N ASP A 179 -6.53 20.71 13.12
CA ASP A 179 -6.99 21.42 14.32
C ASP A 179 -5.97 22.42 14.88
N ASP A 180 -4.78 22.55 14.25
CA ASP A 180 -3.74 23.45 14.71
C ASP A 180 -4.16 24.92 14.54
N PRO A 181 -3.97 25.78 15.57
CA PRO A 181 -4.38 27.19 15.49
C PRO A 181 -3.49 28.03 14.56
N ARG A 182 -2.29 27.56 14.20
CA ARG A 182 -1.38 28.28 13.31
C ARG A 182 -1.91 28.18 11.88
N GLU A 183 -2.18 29.30 11.24
CA GLU A 183 -2.63 29.37 9.83
C GLU A 183 -1.72 28.60 8.87
N ALA A 184 -0.41 28.69 9.07
CA ALA A 184 0.60 27.97 8.28
C ALA A 184 0.50 26.43 8.37
N VAL A 185 -0.23 25.91 9.35
CA VAL A 185 -0.45 24.47 9.59
C VAL A 185 -1.92 24.12 9.39
N GLY A 186 -2.81 24.62 10.24
CA GLY A 186 -4.22 24.22 10.29
C GLY A 186 -4.98 24.52 9.02
N ALA A 187 -4.96 25.78 8.57
CA ALA A 187 -5.67 26.16 7.35
C ALA A 187 -5.11 25.45 6.12
N ARG A 188 -3.79 25.26 6.09
CA ARG A 188 -3.09 24.56 5.02
C ARG A 188 -3.51 23.09 4.91
N VAL A 189 -3.57 22.37 6.03
CA VAL A 189 -3.98 20.95 6.05
C VAL A 189 -5.48 20.79 5.78
N ARG A 190 -6.33 21.70 6.29
CA ARG A 190 -7.77 21.70 5.97
C ARG A 190 -8.03 21.88 4.48
N ALA A 191 -7.37 22.86 3.84
CA ALA A 191 -7.48 23.09 2.40
C ALA A 191 -7.05 21.86 1.57
N ALA A 192 -5.94 21.21 1.95
CA ALA A 192 -5.48 19.99 1.30
C ALA A 192 -6.48 18.82 1.44
N THR A 193 -7.10 18.68 2.62
CA THR A 193 -8.13 17.66 2.90
C THR A 193 -9.38 17.86 2.05
N GLU A 194 -9.83 19.11 1.92
CA GLU A 194 -10.97 19.47 1.08
C GLU A 194 -10.68 19.16 -0.40
N GLN A 195 -9.52 19.57 -0.90
CA GLN A 195 -9.12 19.31 -2.29
C GLN A 195 -9.07 17.81 -2.61
N GLY A 196 -8.49 16.99 -1.73
CA GLY A 196 -8.46 15.52 -1.92
C GLY A 196 -9.86 14.90 -1.98
N SER A 197 -10.82 15.45 -1.23
CA SER A 197 -12.22 15.04 -1.25
C SER A 197 -12.91 15.46 -2.56
N PHE A 198 -12.68 16.69 -3.02
CA PHE A 198 -13.19 17.19 -4.30
C PHE A 198 -12.64 16.42 -5.49
N ASP A 199 -11.35 16.08 -5.51
CA ASP A 199 -10.73 15.29 -6.57
C ASP A 199 -11.38 13.90 -6.70
N ARG A 200 -11.65 13.25 -5.57
CA ARG A 200 -12.34 11.95 -5.54
C ARG A 200 -13.75 12.08 -6.11
N TRP A 201 -14.48 13.11 -5.71
CA TRP A 201 -15.82 13.39 -6.22
C TRP A 201 -15.82 13.72 -7.72
N GLN A 202 -14.88 14.55 -8.17
CA GLN A 202 -14.72 14.89 -9.58
C GLN A 202 -14.39 13.67 -10.43
N ARG A 203 -13.52 12.76 -9.95
CA ARG A 203 -13.26 11.47 -10.64
C ARG A 203 -14.51 10.61 -10.73
N GLN A 204 -15.32 10.57 -9.68
CA GLN A 204 -16.58 9.81 -9.68
C GLN A 204 -17.59 10.39 -10.67
N MET A 205 -17.67 11.72 -10.81
CA MET A 205 -18.55 12.37 -11.78
C MET A 205 -18.01 12.29 -13.22
N ARG A 206 -16.69 12.43 -13.40
CA ARG A 206 -15.98 12.32 -14.67
C ARG A 206 -15.45 10.91 -14.88
N SER A 207 -16.33 9.90 -14.89
CA SER A 207 -15.92 8.58 -15.37
C SER A 207 -15.56 8.70 -16.87
N GLY A 208 -14.28 8.88 -17.19
CA GLY A 208 -13.79 9.20 -18.54
C GLY A 208 -13.80 8.03 -19.54
N GLY A 209 -14.34 6.88 -19.16
CA GLY A 209 -14.53 5.77 -20.09
C GLY A 209 -15.81 5.95 -20.92
N PRO A 210 -15.87 5.41 -22.16
CA PRO A 210 -17.14 5.24 -22.84
C PRO A 210 -18.08 4.48 -21.90
N ARG A 211 -19.25 5.02 -21.62
CA ARG A 211 -20.31 4.30 -20.89
C ARG A 211 -21.12 3.54 -21.93
N PRO A 212 -21.58 2.31 -21.64
CA PRO A 212 -22.54 1.67 -22.53
C PRO A 212 -23.82 2.52 -22.59
N GLY A 213 -24.53 2.46 -23.71
CA GLY A 213 -25.91 2.93 -23.76
C GLY A 213 -26.81 2.13 -22.82
N TRP A 214 -28.04 2.60 -22.61
CA TRP A 214 -29.03 1.94 -21.74
C TRP A 214 -29.78 0.81 -22.44
N SER A 215 -29.06 -0.08 -23.12
CA SER A 215 -29.62 -1.28 -23.76
C SER A 215 -28.65 -2.45 -23.68
N VAL A 216 -29.18 -3.67 -23.71
CA VAL A 216 -28.38 -4.90 -23.72
C VAL A 216 -27.37 -4.92 -24.87
N GLU A 217 -27.78 -4.49 -26.07
CA GLU A 217 -26.89 -4.40 -27.24
C GLU A 217 -25.74 -3.42 -27.01
N ALA A 218 -26.03 -2.23 -26.47
CA ALA A 218 -25.01 -1.24 -26.24
C ALA A 218 -23.99 -1.66 -25.16
N VAL A 219 -24.40 -2.52 -24.21
CA VAL A 219 -23.50 -3.12 -23.22
C VAL A 219 -22.60 -4.18 -23.88
N PHE A 220 -23.15 -4.99 -24.79
CA PHE A 220 -22.36 -5.97 -25.55
C PHE A 220 -21.35 -5.31 -26.48
N ASP A 221 -21.77 -4.30 -27.25
CA ASP A 221 -20.87 -3.52 -28.10
C ASP A 221 -19.74 -2.87 -27.29
N TRP A 222 -20.06 -2.35 -26.11
CA TRP A 222 -19.08 -1.75 -25.22
C TRP A 222 -18.04 -2.76 -24.72
N ALA A 223 -18.49 -3.94 -24.30
CA ALA A 223 -17.61 -5.02 -23.86
C ALA A 223 -16.68 -5.47 -25.00
N GLN A 224 -17.22 -5.59 -26.22
CA GLN A 224 -16.46 -5.97 -27.41
C GLN A 224 -15.42 -4.91 -27.79
N GLN A 225 -15.82 -3.64 -27.88
CA GLN A 225 -14.91 -2.54 -28.22
C GLN A 225 -13.79 -2.36 -27.18
N ALA A 226 -14.04 -2.70 -25.92
CA ALA A 226 -13.01 -2.65 -24.89
C ALA A 226 -12.00 -3.80 -25.06
N LEU A 227 -12.49 -5.00 -25.35
CA LEU A 227 -11.64 -6.17 -25.62
C LEU A 227 -10.74 -5.93 -26.84
N GLU A 228 -11.27 -5.35 -27.92
CA GLU A 228 -10.50 -4.95 -29.11
C GLU A 228 -9.40 -3.93 -28.81
N ARG A 229 -9.56 -3.14 -27.74
CA ARG A 229 -8.56 -2.18 -27.23
C ARG A 229 -7.62 -2.79 -26.18
N GLY A 230 -7.70 -4.11 -25.94
CA GLY A 230 -6.87 -4.83 -24.97
C GLY A 230 -7.34 -4.74 -23.51
N SER A 231 -8.58 -4.31 -23.26
CA SER A 231 -9.16 -4.20 -21.92
C SER A 231 -10.34 -5.15 -21.75
N ALA A 232 -10.23 -6.13 -20.85
CA ALA A 232 -11.32 -7.06 -20.54
C ALA A 232 -12.37 -6.41 -19.62
N LEU A 233 -13.51 -5.99 -20.17
CA LEU A 233 -14.62 -5.38 -19.42
C LEU A 233 -15.85 -6.29 -19.24
N HIS A 234 -15.72 -7.60 -19.40
CA HIS A 234 -16.85 -8.53 -19.31
C HIS A 234 -17.54 -8.53 -17.93
N VAL A 235 -16.79 -8.41 -16.81
CA VAL A 235 -17.38 -8.30 -15.46
C VAL A 235 -18.12 -6.96 -15.26
N PRO A 236 -17.51 -5.78 -15.57
CA PRO A 236 -18.25 -4.52 -15.58
C PRO A 236 -19.50 -4.54 -16.48
N ALA A 237 -19.42 -5.15 -17.66
CA ALA A 237 -20.54 -5.27 -18.58
C ALA A 237 -21.67 -6.13 -18.03
N ALA A 238 -21.37 -7.27 -17.38
CA ALA A 238 -22.37 -8.10 -16.69
C ALA A 238 -23.14 -7.32 -15.60
N ARG A 239 -22.45 -6.46 -14.85
CA ARG A 239 -23.09 -5.56 -13.88
C ARG A 239 -24.01 -4.53 -14.54
N CYS A 240 -23.61 -4.00 -15.70
CA CYS A 240 -24.49 -3.13 -16.49
C CYS A 240 -25.72 -3.89 -16.98
N LEU A 241 -25.59 -5.14 -17.45
CA LEU A 241 -26.73 -5.98 -17.84
C LEU A 241 -27.71 -6.17 -16.68
N SER A 242 -27.23 -6.35 -15.45
CA SER A 242 -28.08 -6.44 -14.25
C SER A 242 -28.93 -5.19 -14.00
N ALA A 243 -28.52 -4.03 -14.52
CA ALA A 243 -29.26 -2.78 -14.38
C ALA A 243 -30.17 -2.46 -15.58
N VAL A 244 -29.89 -3.02 -16.77
CA VAL A 244 -30.59 -2.64 -18.03
C VAL A 244 -31.42 -3.76 -18.66
N ALA A 245 -31.14 -5.02 -18.36
CA ALA A 245 -31.84 -6.15 -18.96
C ALA A 245 -33.20 -6.38 -18.30
N GLY A 246 -34.26 -6.43 -19.10
CA GLY A 246 -35.58 -6.90 -18.68
C GLY A 246 -35.77 -8.41 -18.93
N PRO A 247 -36.84 -9.03 -18.41
CA PRO A 247 -37.19 -10.42 -18.71
C PRO A 247 -37.29 -10.73 -20.22
N GLU A 248 -37.70 -9.75 -21.01
CA GLU A 248 -37.81 -9.80 -22.47
C GLU A 248 -36.46 -9.91 -23.20
N ASP A 249 -35.36 -9.50 -22.55
CA ASP A 249 -34.02 -9.54 -23.13
C ASP A 249 -33.34 -10.89 -22.93
N ARG A 250 -33.90 -11.75 -22.08
CA ARG A 250 -33.34 -13.08 -21.78
C ARG A 250 -33.00 -13.90 -23.04
N PRO A 251 -33.86 -14.00 -24.07
CA PRO A 251 -33.52 -14.73 -25.30
C PRO A 251 -32.30 -14.13 -26.03
N ARG A 252 -32.15 -12.80 -26.02
CA ARG A 252 -31.02 -12.10 -26.65
C ARG A 252 -29.71 -12.36 -25.90
N ILE A 253 -29.76 -12.35 -24.56
CA ILE A 253 -28.59 -12.64 -23.72
C ILE A 253 -28.13 -14.08 -23.90
N LEU A 254 -29.06 -15.03 -23.97
CA LEU A 254 -28.73 -16.44 -24.25
C LEU A 254 -28.12 -16.62 -25.64
N LEU A 255 -28.60 -15.88 -26.65
CA LEU A 255 -28.01 -15.89 -27.99
C LEU A 255 -26.58 -15.33 -27.97
N ALA A 256 -26.34 -14.22 -27.27
CA ALA A 256 -25.00 -13.64 -27.13
C ALA A 256 -24.03 -14.57 -26.37
N ALA A 257 -24.53 -15.29 -25.35
CA ALA A 257 -23.73 -16.28 -24.63
C ALA A 257 -23.35 -17.50 -25.48
N ARG A 258 -24.15 -17.84 -26.51
CA ARG A 258 -23.86 -18.92 -27.47
C ARG A 258 -22.92 -18.45 -28.58
N ASP A 259 -23.36 -17.44 -29.32
CA ASP A 259 -22.81 -17.10 -30.64
C ASP A 259 -22.34 -15.63 -30.73
N GLY A 260 -22.32 -14.92 -29.61
CA GLY A 260 -21.89 -13.52 -29.56
C GLY A 260 -20.40 -13.34 -29.81
N SER A 261 -20.01 -12.11 -30.08
CA SER A 261 -18.59 -11.69 -30.10
C SER A 261 -17.95 -11.95 -28.72
N GLU A 262 -16.64 -12.17 -28.67
CA GLU A 262 -15.95 -12.62 -27.45
C GLU A 262 -16.26 -11.74 -26.23
N GLY A 263 -16.23 -10.41 -26.39
CA GLY A 263 -16.59 -9.48 -25.31
C GLY A 263 -18.05 -9.60 -24.87
N ALA A 264 -18.97 -9.75 -25.83
CA ALA A 264 -20.40 -9.91 -25.56
C ALA A 264 -20.72 -11.26 -24.90
N ARG A 265 -20.08 -12.33 -25.39
CA ARG A 265 -20.22 -13.70 -24.89
C ARG A 265 -19.75 -13.80 -23.44
N CYS A 266 -18.55 -13.29 -23.13
CA CYS A 266 -18.05 -13.29 -21.76
C CYS A 266 -18.96 -12.48 -20.82
N ALA A 267 -19.45 -11.32 -21.25
CA ALA A 267 -20.37 -10.51 -20.45
C ALA A 267 -21.71 -11.22 -20.20
N ALA A 268 -22.28 -11.87 -21.23
CA ALA A 268 -23.53 -12.61 -21.13
C ALA A 268 -23.40 -13.84 -20.21
N LEU A 269 -22.32 -14.62 -20.33
CA LEU A 269 -22.05 -15.78 -19.47
C LEU A 269 -21.90 -15.36 -18.01
N HIS A 270 -21.14 -14.28 -17.73
CA HIS A 270 -20.99 -13.76 -16.38
C HIS A 270 -22.32 -13.30 -15.78
N TYR A 271 -23.13 -12.57 -16.56
CA TYR A 271 -24.46 -12.13 -16.11
C TYR A 271 -25.38 -13.30 -15.81
N LEU A 272 -25.45 -14.31 -16.68
CA LEU A 272 -26.30 -15.49 -16.48
C LEU A 272 -25.84 -16.32 -15.27
N ALA A 273 -24.53 -16.42 -15.04
CA ALA A 273 -23.97 -17.09 -13.88
C ALA A 273 -24.32 -16.35 -12.57
N GLU A 274 -24.18 -15.02 -12.53
CA GLU A 274 -24.57 -14.20 -11.37
C GLU A 274 -26.09 -14.25 -11.11
N ALA A 275 -26.91 -14.30 -12.16
CA ALA A 275 -28.36 -14.43 -12.06
C ALA A 275 -28.83 -15.87 -11.74
N ALA A 276 -27.90 -16.83 -11.63
CA ALA A 276 -28.17 -18.26 -11.47
C ALA A 276 -29.16 -18.83 -12.51
N ASP A 277 -29.06 -18.37 -13.76
CA ASP A 277 -29.91 -18.88 -14.84
C ASP A 277 -29.51 -20.33 -15.17
N PRO A 278 -30.45 -21.30 -15.13
CA PRO A 278 -30.12 -22.71 -15.34
C PRO A 278 -29.52 -23.00 -16.72
N ALA A 279 -29.83 -22.19 -17.73
CA ALA A 279 -29.30 -22.38 -19.08
C ALA A 279 -27.80 -22.07 -19.19
N VAL A 280 -27.19 -21.41 -18.20
CA VAL A 280 -25.76 -21.05 -18.26
C VAL A 280 -24.84 -22.27 -18.28
N LEU A 281 -25.26 -23.36 -17.62
CA LEU A 281 -24.46 -24.58 -17.50
C LEU A 281 -24.20 -25.21 -18.87
N ASP A 282 -25.22 -25.25 -19.73
CA ASP A 282 -25.13 -25.78 -21.09
C ASP A 282 -24.28 -24.89 -22.03
N LEU A 283 -23.96 -23.67 -21.61
CA LEU A 283 -23.27 -22.66 -22.43
C LEU A 283 -21.78 -22.49 -22.10
N ILE A 284 -21.36 -22.94 -20.91
CA ILE A 284 -19.95 -22.91 -20.48
C ILE A 284 -19.16 -24.06 -21.11
N GLU A 285 -19.83 -25.15 -21.50
CA GLU A 285 -19.22 -26.37 -22.06
C GLU A 285 -19.02 -26.36 -23.59
N THR A 286 -19.39 -25.26 -24.28
CA THR A 286 -19.31 -25.11 -25.75
C THR A 286 -18.19 -24.17 -26.18
#